data_AF-A0AAC9F7S4-F1
#
_entry.id   AF-A0AAC9F7S4-F1
#
_cell.length_a   1.000
_cell.length_b   1.000
_cell.length_c   1.000
_cell.angle_alpha   90.00
_cell.angle_beta   90.00
_cell.angle_gamma   90.00
#
_symmetry.space_group_name_H-M   'P 1'
#
loop_
_entity.id
_entity.type
_entity.pdbx_description
1 polymer ?
#
loop_
_entity_poly.entity_id
_entity_poly.type
_entity_poly.pdbx_seq_one_letter_code
_entity_poly.pdbx_strand_id
1 'polypeptide(L)'
;MILISNEINYKDPLVKSLERYLTVRGIEYLNIADEIESERGIKFSQGSFPFIDDLDKSCFSSLFWRIPKVDNARIYDGNEFEIFNFNKFVKYYIELLSQSSNSMVKHPYSSNAENKLIQHKIAQSLGFTLPKTYIGNNKNEVLNLFGEKVLFKPLQSQGVADNSDVVNQN
;
A
#
# COMPACT_ATOMS: atom_id res chain seq x y z
N MET A 1 -16.61 12.25 8.98
CA MET A 1 -15.14 12.42 9.01
C MET A 1 -14.47 11.56 7.93
N ILE A 2 -13.34 11.98 7.36
CA ILE A 2 -12.54 11.19 6.41
C ILE A 2 -11.37 10.53 7.13
N LEU A 3 -11.18 9.23 6.95
CA LEU A 3 -9.98 8.54 7.43
C LEU A 3 -8.91 8.56 6.33
N ILE A 4 -7.71 9.02 6.67
CA ILE A 4 -6.56 9.07 5.76
C ILE A 4 -5.56 8.04 6.24
N SER A 5 -5.21 7.09 5.38
CA SER A 5 -3.99 6.33 5.55
C SER A 5 -2.83 7.05 4.89
N ASN A 6 -1.64 7.04 5.53
CA ASN A 6 -0.43 7.68 5.04
C ASN A 6 0.79 6.80 5.35
N GLU A 7 1.93 7.11 4.72
CA GLU A 7 3.23 6.53 5.09
C GLU A 7 3.60 6.93 6.53
N ILE A 8 4.11 5.96 7.30
CA ILE A 8 4.55 6.18 8.68
C ILE A 8 5.99 6.65 8.62
N ASN A 9 6.34 7.70 9.35
CA ASN A 9 7.62 8.42 9.32
C ASN A 9 7.90 9.17 8.01
N TYR A 10 6.93 9.28 7.10
CA TYR A 10 7.07 10.05 5.86
C TYR A 10 5.88 10.95 5.59
N LYS A 11 6.17 12.24 5.43
CA LYS A 11 5.14 13.24 5.13
C LYS A 11 4.96 13.38 3.62
N ASP A 12 4.16 12.50 3.02
CA ASP A 12 3.81 12.53 1.60
C ASP A 12 3.22 13.91 1.22
N PRO A 13 3.84 14.65 0.27
CA PRO A 13 3.33 15.95 -0.18
C PRO A 13 1.89 15.91 -0.71
N LEU A 14 1.44 14.77 -1.26
CA LEU A 14 0.07 14.58 -1.70
C LEU A 14 -0.89 14.55 -0.51
N VAL A 15 -0.52 13.85 0.57
CA VAL A 15 -1.35 13.78 1.77
C VAL A 15 -1.44 15.15 2.42
N LYS A 16 -0.34 15.89 2.55
CA LYS A 16 -0.36 17.28 3.02
C LYS A 16 -1.27 18.19 2.20
N SER A 17 -1.26 18.01 0.88
CA SER A 17 -2.12 18.79 -0.02
C SER A 17 -3.60 18.43 0.18
N LEU A 18 -3.91 17.15 0.39
CA LEU A 18 -5.25 16.68 0.72
C LEU A 18 -5.71 17.25 2.06
N GLU A 19 -4.92 17.12 3.13
CA GLU A 19 -5.20 17.67 4.46
C GLU A 19 -5.51 19.17 4.39
N ARG A 20 -4.67 19.95 3.71
CA ARG A 20 -4.90 21.38 3.49
C ARG A 20 -6.22 21.63 2.78
N TYR A 21 -6.54 20.86 1.74
CA TYR A 21 -7.79 21.00 1.01
C TYR A 21 -9.01 20.70 1.90
N LEU A 22 -8.97 19.63 2.68
CA LEU A 22 -10.04 19.24 3.60
C LEU A 22 -10.25 20.31 4.68
N THR A 23 -9.17 20.81 5.28
CA THR A 23 -9.21 21.92 6.26
C THR A 23 -9.87 23.16 5.68
N VAL A 24 -9.45 23.60 4.49
CA VAL A 24 -10.03 24.79 3.81
C VAL A 24 -11.52 24.60 3.53
N ARG A 25 -11.96 23.36 3.31
CA ARG A 25 -13.37 23.02 3.06
C ARG A 25 -14.18 22.75 4.34
N GLY A 26 -13.57 22.80 5.51
CA GLY A 26 -14.23 22.46 6.78
C GLY A 26 -14.63 20.99 6.86
N ILE A 27 -13.94 20.10 6.14
CA ILE A 27 -14.19 18.66 6.17
C ILE A 27 -13.29 18.05 7.24
N GLU A 28 -13.89 17.44 8.25
CA GLU A 28 -13.16 16.74 9.30
C GLU A 28 -12.44 15.50 8.75
N TYR A 29 -11.21 15.29 9.20
CA TYR A 29 -10.43 14.11 8.85
C TYR A 29 -9.54 13.66 10.01
N LEU A 30 -9.14 12.38 9.97
CA LEU A 30 -8.11 11.81 10.83
C LEU A 30 -7.02 11.19 9.95
N ASN A 31 -5.76 11.58 10.16
CA ASN A 31 -4.61 10.93 9.57
C ASN A 31 -4.08 9.89 10.55
N ILE A 32 -4.28 8.61 10.24
CA ILE A 32 -3.97 7.53 11.19
C ILE A 32 -2.46 7.29 11.35
N ALA A 33 -1.62 7.75 10.42
CA ALA A 33 -0.18 7.66 10.58
C ALA A 33 0.30 8.53 11.76
N ASP A 34 -0.34 9.69 11.97
CA ASP A 34 -0.02 10.58 13.09
C ASP A 34 -0.43 9.96 14.44
N GLU A 35 -1.51 9.17 14.46
CA GLU A 35 -1.97 8.46 15.67
C GLU A 35 -1.04 7.29 16.04
N ILE A 36 -0.48 6.58 15.05
CA ILE A 36 0.47 5.48 15.26
C ILE A 36 1.75 5.96 15.95
N GLU A 37 2.21 7.16 15.61
CA GLU A 37 3.42 7.78 16.18
C GLU A 37 3.18 8.48 17.53
N SER A 38 1.93 8.53 18.00
CA SER A 38 1.54 9.17 19.26
C SER A 38 1.55 8.21 20.46
N GLU A 39 1.57 8.74 21.69
CA GLU A 39 1.41 7.94 22.93
C GLU A 39 0.08 7.17 22.99
N ARG A 40 -0.92 7.53 22.17
CA ARG A 40 -2.14 6.73 22.03
C ARG A 40 -1.86 5.41 21.31
N GLY A 41 -1.04 5.44 20.26
CA GLY A 41 -0.52 4.28 19.52
C GLY A 41 -1.58 3.33 18.94
N ILE A 42 -1.18 2.45 18.03
CA ILE A 42 -1.95 1.21 17.81
C ILE A 42 -1.58 0.26 18.95
N LYS A 43 -2.56 -0.19 19.71
CA LYS A 43 -2.41 -1.16 20.79
C LYS A 43 -2.83 -2.55 20.34
N PHE A 44 -2.23 -3.57 20.97
CA PHE A 44 -2.61 -4.96 20.80
C PHE A 44 -3.01 -5.55 22.16
N SER A 45 -4.21 -6.10 22.28
CA SER A 45 -4.48 -7.08 23.35
C SER A 45 -4.22 -8.50 22.84
N GLN A 46 -3.72 -9.39 23.72
CA GLN A 46 -3.46 -10.78 23.35
C GLN A 46 -4.68 -11.44 22.69
N GLY A 47 -4.48 -12.01 21.50
CA GLY A 47 -5.53 -12.70 20.75
C GLY A 47 -6.58 -11.79 20.08
N SER A 48 -6.39 -10.47 20.12
CA SER A 48 -7.32 -9.49 19.56
C SER A 48 -6.73 -8.73 18.38
N PHE A 49 -7.63 -8.13 17.60
CA PHE A 49 -7.24 -7.20 16.54
C PHE A 49 -6.62 -5.92 17.11
N PRO A 50 -5.68 -5.29 16.39
CA PRO A 50 -5.18 -3.96 16.74
C PRO A 50 -6.32 -2.96 16.88
N PHE A 51 -6.19 -2.04 17.84
CA PHE A 51 -7.13 -0.94 18.02
C PHE A 51 -6.40 0.34 18.44
N ILE A 52 -7.08 1.46 18.27
CA ILE A 52 -6.68 2.76 18.81
C ILE A 52 -7.72 3.10 19.88
N ASP A 53 -7.27 3.43 21.09
CA ASP A 53 -8.17 3.78 22.19
C ASP A 53 -9.11 4.91 21.80
N ASP A 54 -10.38 4.79 22.19
CA ASP A 54 -11.44 5.78 21.97
C ASP A 54 -11.68 6.16 20.49
N LEU A 55 -11.18 5.38 19.54
CA LEU A 55 -11.44 5.61 18.12
C LEU A 55 -12.82 5.04 17.74
N ASP A 56 -13.83 5.91 17.69
CA ASP A 56 -15.14 5.57 17.12
C ASP A 56 -15.03 5.42 15.60
N LYS A 57 -14.88 4.17 15.14
CA LYS A 57 -14.78 3.84 13.71
C LYS A 57 -16.05 4.18 12.92
N SER A 58 -17.20 4.31 13.58
CA SER A 58 -18.49 4.54 12.91
C SER A 58 -18.66 5.95 12.36
N CYS A 59 -17.87 6.92 12.83
CA CYS A 59 -17.94 8.32 12.40
C CYS A 59 -17.25 8.61 11.05
N PHE A 60 -16.52 7.63 10.50
CA PHE A 60 -15.84 7.77 9.22
C PHE A 60 -16.75 7.39 8.05
N SER A 61 -16.93 8.34 7.14
CA SER A 61 -17.76 8.15 5.95
C SER A 61 -16.99 7.59 4.75
N SER A 62 -15.67 7.77 4.75
CA SER A 62 -14.80 7.40 3.64
C SER A 62 -13.36 7.19 4.10
N LEU A 63 -12.66 6.30 3.42
CA LEU A 63 -11.23 6.03 3.62
C LEU A 63 -10.44 6.41 2.36
N PHE A 64 -9.43 7.27 2.52
CA PHE A 64 -8.43 7.56 1.50
C PHE A 64 -7.23 6.64 1.69
N TRP A 65 -7.10 5.63 0.82
CA TRP A 65 -6.06 4.61 0.97
C TRP A 65 -4.74 5.02 0.30
N ARG A 66 -3.77 5.43 1.11
CA ARG A 66 -2.33 5.40 0.79
C ARG A 66 -1.68 4.18 1.45
N ILE A 67 -0.82 3.48 0.70
CA ILE A 67 -0.07 2.35 1.24
C ILE A 67 0.90 2.91 2.28
N PRO A 68 0.88 2.42 3.52
CA PRO A 68 1.89 2.80 4.48
C PRO A 68 3.21 2.17 4.05
N LYS A 69 4.20 2.99 3.66
CA LYS A 69 5.59 2.55 3.70
C LYS A 69 6.05 2.60 5.14
N VAL A 70 6.69 1.53 5.55
CA VAL A 70 7.10 1.33 6.93
C VAL A 70 8.46 0.70 6.87
N ASP A 71 9.47 1.54 6.64
CA ASP A 71 10.84 1.04 6.62
C ASP A 71 11.31 0.70 8.04
N ASN A 72 10.67 1.23 9.10
CA ASN A 72 10.96 0.95 10.52
C ASN A 72 9.82 1.37 11.50
N ALA A 73 8.55 1.00 11.29
CA ALA A 73 7.53 1.34 12.31
C ALA A 73 7.81 0.58 13.59
N ARG A 74 7.93 1.36 14.65
CA ARG A 74 7.88 0.91 16.02
C ARG A 74 6.41 0.93 16.41
N ILE A 75 5.84 -0.23 16.72
CA ILE A 75 4.45 -0.29 17.19
C ILE A 75 4.49 -0.66 18.66
N TYR A 76 3.75 0.10 19.45
CA TYR A 76 3.65 -0.10 20.88
C TYR A 76 2.73 -1.28 21.18
N ASP A 77 3.24 -2.32 21.83
CA ASP A 77 2.44 -3.51 22.16
C ASP A 77 1.74 -3.40 23.53
N GLY A 78 1.93 -2.29 24.26
CA GLY A 78 1.48 -2.10 25.63
C GLY A 78 2.60 -2.17 26.68
N ASN A 79 3.80 -2.64 26.32
CA ASN A 79 4.96 -2.73 27.19
C ASN A 79 6.22 -2.14 26.55
N GLU A 80 6.52 -2.47 25.28
CA GLU A 80 7.67 -1.95 24.53
C GLU A 80 7.32 -1.62 23.07
N PHE A 81 8.20 -0.88 22.41
CA PHE A 81 8.12 -0.63 20.97
C PHE A 81 8.81 -1.79 20.21
N GLU A 82 8.04 -2.75 19.70
CA GLU A 82 8.60 -3.81 18.85
C GLU A 82 8.78 -3.34 17.40
N ILE A 83 9.87 -3.82 16.76
CA ILE A 83 10.05 -3.73 15.30
C ILE A 83 9.05 -4.71 14.68
N PHE A 84 7.92 -4.20 14.22
CA PHE A 84 6.84 -5.04 13.73
C PHE A 84 7.15 -5.58 12.34
N ASN A 85 6.85 -6.87 12.10
CA ASN A 85 6.92 -7.44 10.75
C ASN A 85 5.97 -6.68 9.81
N PHE A 86 6.51 -6.06 8.76
CA PHE A 86 5.77 -5.25 7.79
C PHE A 86 4.49 -5.92 7.27
N ASN A 87 4.56 -7.21 6.92
CA ASN A 87 3.42 -7.95 6.37
C ASN A 87 2.30 -8.14 7.41
N LYS A 88 2.66 -8.36 8.68
CA LYS A 88 1.67 -8.42 9.77
C LYS A 88 1.07 -7.03 10.01
N PHE A 89 1.89 -5.99 10.03
CA PHE A 89 1.41 -4.61 10.18
C PHE A 89 0.42 -4.23 9.06
N VAL A 90 0.77 -4.46 7.80
CA VAL A 90 -0.09 -4.13 6.67
C VAL A 90 -1.41 -4.89 6.75
N LYS A 91 -1.40 -6.17 7.10
CA LYS A 91 -2.63 -6.95 7.29
C LYS A 91 -3.53 -6.33 8.36
N TYR A 92 -2.96 -6.00 9.50
CA TYR A 92 -3.62 -5.37 10.63
C TYR A 92 -4.15 -3.97 10.33
N TYR A 93 -3.37 -3.18 9.61
CA TYR A 93 -3.73 -1.85 9.17
C TYR A 93 -4.88 -1.88 8.16
N ILE A 94 -4.86 -2.82 7.21
CA ILE A 94 -5.97 -3.06 6.29
C ILE A 94 -7.24 -3.43 7.06
N GLU A 95 -7.13 -4.31 8.06
CA GLU A 95 -8.27 -4.80 8.83
C GLU A 95 -8.88 -3.73 9.75
N LEU A 96 -8.04 -2.90 10.38
CA LEU A 96 -8.48 -1.74 11.14
C LEU A 96 -9.28 -0.77 10.26
N LEU A 97 -8.75 -0.51 9.05
CA LEU A 97 -9.28 0.48 8.13
C LEU A 97 -10.51 -0.02 7.35
N SER A 98 -10.60 -1.31 7.02
CA SER A 98 -11.75 -1.90 6.33
C SER A 98 -13.01 -1.96 7.19
N GLN A 99 -12.84 -2.03 8.51
CA GLN A 99 -13.95 -1.95 9.47
C GLN A 99 -14.47 -0.52 9.67
N SER A 100 -13.72 0.47 9.21
CA SER A 100 -13.95 1.88 9.55
C SER A 100 -14.73 2.64 8.48
N SER A 101 -15.03 2.08 7.31
CA SER A 101 -15.75 2.84 6.28
C SER A 101 -16.50 1.96 5.28
N ASN A 102 -17.70 2.40 4.90
CA ASN A 102 -18.49 1.79 3.82
C ASN A 102 -18.02 2.21 2.41
N SER A 103 -17.15 3.22 2.30
CA SER A 103 -16.65 3.74 1.02
C SER A 103 -15.13 3.94 1.05
N MET A 104 -14.44 3.47 0.01
CA MET A 104 -12.97 3.52 -0.06
C MET A 104 -12.51 4.09 -1.39
N VAL A 105 -11.65 5.11 -1.34
CA VAL A 105 -10.91 5.60 -2.49
C VAL A 105 -9.59 4.81 -2.56
N LYS A 106 -9.54 3.87 -3.52
CA LYS A 106 -8.52 2.81 -3.68
C LYS A 106 -8.62 1.70 -2.62
N HIS A 107 -8.73 0.45 -3.05
CA HIS A 107 -8.80 -0.70 -2.14
C HIS A 107 -7.39 -1.30 -1.93
N PRO A 108 -7.00 -1.70 -0.71
CA PRO A 108 -5.71 -2.37 -0.46
C PRO A 108 -5.52 -3.64 -1.28
N TYR A 109 -6.62 -4.33 -1.59
CA TYR A 109 -6.63 -5.51 -2.46
C TYR A 109 -6.86 -5.17 -3.94
N SER A 110 -6.55 -3.96 -4.41
CA SER A 110 -6.52 -3.67 -5.85
C SER A 110 -5.30 -4.31 -6.53
N SER A 111 -4.91 -5.53 -6.15
CA SER A 111 -3.80 -6.29 -6.73
C SER A 111 -3.95 -6.44 -8.25
N ASN A 112 -5.19 -6.52 -8.73
CA ASN A 112 -5.52 -6.52 -10.15
C ASN A 112 -5.08 -5.23 -10.86
N ALA A 113 -5.17 -4.08 -10.18
CA ALA A 113 -4.74 -2.79 -10.71
C ALA A 113 -3.22 -2.60 -10.64
N GLU A 114 -2.47 -3.43 -9.92
CA GLU A 114 -0.99 -3.38 -9.91
C GLU A 114 -0.37 -4.35 -10.91
N ASN A 115 -1.13 -5.34 -11.37
CA ASN A 115 -0.69 -6.31 -12.35
C ASN A 115 -0.78 -5.72 -13.78
N LYS A 116 0.38 -5.36 -14.36
CA LYS A 116 0.47 -4.79 -15.71
C LYS A 116 -0.12 -5.69 -16.79
N LEU A 117 -0.11 -7.02 -16.60
CA LEU A 117 -0.73 -7.96 -17.54
C LEU A 117 -2.25 -7.86 -17.52
N ILE A 118 -2.85 -7.74 -16.33
CA ILE A 118 -4.30 -7.58 -16.18
C ILE A 118 -4.72 -6.23 -16.78
N GLN A 119 -3.99 -5.16 -16.47
CA GLN A 119 -4.21 -3.84 -17.08
C GLN A 119 -4.13 -3.90 -18.61
N HIS A 120 -3.12 -4.57 -19.16
CA HIS A 120 -2.95 -4.71 -20.61
C HIS A 120 -4.13 -5.45 -21.25
N LYS A 121 -4.56 -6.57 -20.66
CA LYS A 121 -5.71 -7.35 -21.14
C LYS A 121 -7.00 -6.54 -21.12
N ILE A 122 -7.27 -5.81 -20.03
CA ILE A 122 -8.46 -4.95 -19.91
C ILE A 122 -8.42 -3.80 -20.93
N ALA A 123 -7.29 -3.12 -21.07
CA ALA A 123 -7.16 -2.03 -22.02
C ALA A 123 -7.35 -2.53 -23.47
N GLN A 124 -6.80 -3.70 -23.80
CA GLN A 124 -7.00 -4.32 -25.12
C GLN A 124 -8.48 -4.67 -25.36
N SER A 125 -9.17 -5.24 -24.38
CA SER A 125 -10.58 -5.61 -24.51
C SER A 125 -11.51 -4.39 -24.64
N LEU A 126 -11.07 -3.23 -24.14
CA LEU A 126 -11.77 -1.95 -24.29
C LEU A 126 -11.40 -1.21 -25.59
N GLY A 127 -10.55 -1.78 -26.44
CA GLY A 127 -10.18 -1.21 -27.74
C GLY A 127 -9.07 -0.15 -27.70
N PHE A 128 -8.35 -0.02 -26.57
CA PHE A 128 -7.19 0.86 -26.53
C PHE A 128 -6.08 0.33 -27.45
N THR A 129 -5.42 1.24 -28.16
CA THR A 129 -4.20 0.91 -28.91
C THR A 129 -3.05 0.71 -27.93
N LEU A 130 -2.50 -0.50 -27.88
CA LEU A 130 -1.39 -0.86 -27.00
C LEU A 130 -0.12 -1.17 -27.80
N PRO A 131 1.07 -0.91 -27.23
CA PRO A 131 2.32 -1.34 -27.86
C PRO A 131 2.38 -2.87 -27.94
N LYS A 132 3.00 -3.40 -29.00
CA LYS A 132 3.31 -4.82 -29.11
C LYS A 132 4.13 -5.22 -27.88
N THR A 133 3.59 -6.16 -27.11
CA THR A 133 4.13 -6.55 -25.81
C THR A 133 4.39 -8.05 -25.81
N TYR A 134 5.62 -8.45 -25.52
CA TYR A 134 5.98 -9.84 -25.25
C TYR A 134 6.01 -10.08 -23.74
N ILE A 135 5.41 -11.18 -23.30
CA ILE A 135 5.43 -11.62 -21.89
C ILE A 135 5.91 -13.07 -21.88
N GLY A 136 7.07 -13.30 -21.29
CA GLY A 136 7.63 -14.64 -21.19
C GLY A 136 8.89 -14.65 -20.34
N ASN A 137 9.32 -15.85 -19.97
CA ASN A 137 10.54 -16.13 -19.23
C ASN A 137 11.53 -16.99 -20.05
N ASN A 138 11.26 -17.21 -21.34
CA ASN A 138 12.15 -17.97 -22.21
C ASN A 138 13.37 -17.12 -22.58
N LYS A 139 14.54 -17.53 -22.08
CA LYS A 139 15.81 -16.84 -22.31
C LYS A 139 16.09 -16.61 -23.80
N ASN A 140 15.87 -17.61 -24.65
CA ASN A 140 16.19 -17.52 -26.08
C ASN A 140 15.25 -16.55 -26.79
N GLU A 141 13.95 -16.57 -26.48
CA GLU A 141 12.98 -15.63 -27.03
C GLU A 141 13.26 -14.20 -26.57
N VAL A 142 13.62 -14.01 -25.30
CA VAL A 142 14.02 -12.71 -24.76
C VAL A 142 15.31 -12.21 -25.43
N LEU A 143 16.29 -13.09 -25.65
CA LEU A 143 17.53 -12.76 -26.35
C LEU A 143 17.28 -12.32 -27.80
N ASN A 144 16.30 -12.91 -28.48
CA ASN A 144 15.91 -12.50 -29.84
C ASN A 144 15.31 -11.09 -29.93
N LEU A 145 14.88 -10.51 -28.79
CA LEU A 145 14.40 -9.13 -28.74
C LEU A 145 15.55 -8.12 -28.61
N PHE A 146 16.78 -8.56 -28.30
CA PHE A 146 17.94 -7.67 -28.25
C PHE A 146 18.35 -7.26 -29.67
N GLY A 147 18.39 -5.95 -29.92
CA GLY A 147 18.65 -5.36 -31.24
C GLY A 147 17.46 -4.56 -31.78
N GLU A 148 16.27 -4.76 -31.22
CA GLU A 148 15.12 -3.90 -31.45
C GLU A 148 15.06 -2.75 -30.43
N LYS A 149 14.28 -1.69 -30.72
CA LYS A 149 13.95 -0.64 -29.74
C LYS A 149 12.88 -1.14 -28.77
N VAL A 150 13.26 -2.03 -27.86
CA VAL A 150 12.40 -2.62 -26.83
C VAL A 150 12.68 -2.03 -25.44
N LEU A 151 11.65 -1.98 -24.61
CA LEU A 151 11.73 -1.58 -23.21
C LEU A 151 11.44 -2.77 -22.31
N PHE A 152 12.39 -3.11 -21.44
CA PHE A 152 12.21 -4.14 -20.43
C PHE A 152 11.58 -3.53 -19.17
N LYS A 153 10.51 -4.16 -18.67
CA LYS A 153 9.83 -3.74 -17.45
C LYS A 153 9.45 -4.95 -16.61
N PRO A 154 9.60 -4.90 -15.27
CA PRO A 154 9.08 -5.95 -14.40
C PRO A 154 7.55 -5.95 -14.43
N LEU A 155 6.95 -7.12 -14.28
CA LEU A 155 5.48 -7.29 -14.28
C LEU A 155 4.84 -6.56 -13.09
N GLN A 156 5.49 -6.59 -11.92
CA GLN A 156 5.06 -5.89 -10.72
C GLN A 156 6.05 -4.78 -10.35
N SER A 157 5.55 -3.73 -9.71
CA SER A 157 6.33 -2.57 -9.28
C SER A 157 7.21 -2.84 -8.06
N GLN A 158 6.89 -3.88 -7.28
CA GLN A 158 7.73 -4.40 -6.21
C GLN A 158 8.28 -5.75 -6.63
N GLY A 159 9.61 -5.89 -6.70
CA GLY A 159 10.28 -7.12 -7.10
C GLY A 159 10.86 -7.08 -8.52
N VAL A 160 12.05 -6.49 -8.65
CA VAL A 160 13.12 -7.26 -9.30
C VAL A 160 13.51 -8.27 -8.24
N ALA A 161 13.31 -9.57 -8.50
CA ALA A 161 13.89 -10.59 -7.62
C ALA A 161 15.40 -10.41 -7.69
N ASP A 162 15.98 -9.84 -6.63
CA ASP A 162 17.42 -9.82 -6.48
C ASP A 162 17.84 -11.28 -6.26
N ASN A 163 18.53 -11.86 -7.24
CA ASN A 163 19.06 -13.22 -7.12
C ASN A 163 20.31 -13.25 -6.23
N SER A 164 20.62 -12.17 -5.50
CA SER A 164 21.74 -12.08 -4.55
C SER A 164 21.69 -13.16 -3.45
N ASP A 165 20.53 -13.75 -3.18
CA ASP A 165 20.37 -14.77 -2.13
C ASP A 165 20.52 -16.22 -2.62
N VAL A 166 20.74 -16.47 -3.92
CA VAL A 166 20.87 -17.84 -4.48
C VAL A 166 22.34 -18.31 -4.57
N VAL A 167 23.32 -17.45 -4.26
CA VAL A 167 24.76 -17.78 -4.46
C VAL A 167 25.44 -18.38 -3.22
N ASN A 168 24.82 -18.38 -2.04
CA ASN A 168 25.45 -18.89 -0.81
C ASN A 168 24.87 -20.21 -0.30
N GLN A 169 24.62 -21.17 -1.20
CA GLN A 169 24.49 -22.59 -0.83
C GLN A 169 25.16 -23.47 -1.90
N ASN A 170 26.48 -23.55 -1.84
CA ASN A 170 27.27 -24.66 -2.37
C ASN A 170 28.46 -24.90 -1.43
#